data_AF-A0A059LEA5-F1
#
_entry.id   AF-A0A059LEA5-F1
#
_cell.length_a   1.000
_cell.length_b   1.000
_cell.length_c   1.000
_cell.angle_alpha   90.00
_cell.angle_beta   90.00
_cell.angle_gamma   90.00
#
_symmetry.space_group_name_H-M   'P 1'
#
loop_
_entity.id
_entity.type
_entity.pdbx_description
1 polymer ?
#
loop_
_entity_poly.entity_id
_entity_poly.type
_entity_poly.pdbx_seq_one_letter_code
_entity_poly.pdbx_strand_id
1 'polypeptide(L)'
;MVASPGLGGFLAALEGDFRQISQDARRSDGFSGLFSSHDYPEIKEAAERAVLRVRGIGDQPGALDQIRSAKVGEGEGGEGGMMWELLRPLTLCCESRSPRLAAQALSLATRLLSNDATSEAGAVQLVAALGSASSIPDEGVQLKCLGAALALLQSSGQPRNAEGLRGVLGVCFGLLGRKGLKASVAGTAAGTLRQALVVLLDAVYVSLAESGQLEGLDRVEE
;
A
#
# COMPACT_ATOMS: atom_id res chain seq x y z
N MET A 1 -14.71 19.31 7.39
CA MET A 1 -15.18 17.94 7.68
C MET A 1 -15.64 17.33 6.36
N VAL A 2 -14.77 16.58 5.67
CA VAL A 2 -15.20 15.79 4.51
C VAL A 2 -15.86 14.55 5.07
N ALA A 3 -17.14 14.35 4.78
CA ALA A 3 -17.85 13.14 5.16
C ALA A 3 -17.08 11.95 4.59
N SER A 4 -16.56 11.08 5.45
CA SER A 4 -16.02 9.81 4.98
C SER A 4 -17.17 9.09 4.27
N PRO A 5 -16.98 8.63 3.01
CA PRO A 5 -18.02 7.88 2.34
C PRO A 5 -18.39 6.71 3.24
N GLY A 6 -19.68 6.51 3.50
CA GLY A 6 -20.14 5.29 4.14
C GLY A 6 -19.62 4.07 3.36
N LEU A 7 -19.61 2.90 4.00
CA LEU A 7 -19.08 1.66 3.43
C LEU A 7 -19.41 1.45 1.94
N GLY A 8 -20.65 1.70 1.52
CA GLY A 8 -21.06 1.62 0.12
C GLY A 8 -20.33 2.58 -0.83
N GLY A 9 -20.05 3.81 -0.39
CA GLY A 9 -19.28 4.79 -1.17
C GLY A 9 -17.79 4.41 -1.28
N PHE A 10 -17.22 3.81 -0.23
CA PHE A 10 -15.86 3.27 -0.29
C PHE A 10 -15.75 2.10 -1.28
N LEU A 11 -16.67 1.13 -1.23
CA LEU A 11 -16.67 -0.03 -2.12
C LEU A 11 -16.91 0.37 -3.58
N ALA A 12 -17.83 1.31 -3.84
CA ALA A 12 -18.04 1.86 -5.18
C ALA A 12 -16.77 2.54 -5.73
N ALA A 13 -16.03 3.24 -4.87
CA ALA A 13 -14.77 3.88 -5.25
C ALA A 13 -13.68 2.84 -5.53
N LEU A 14 -13.56 1.77 -4.73
CA LEU A 14 -12.64 0.65 -5.00
C LEU A 14 -12.95 -0.01 -6.35
N GLU A 15 -14.22 -0.33 -6.60
CA GLU A 15 -14.65 -0.90 -7.88
C GLU A 15 -14.28 0.01 -9.06
N GLY A 16 -14.50 1.32 -8.92
CA GLY A 16 -14.12 2.32 -9.90
C GLY A 16 -12.61 2.33 -10.20
N ASP A 17 -11.78 2.30 -9.15
CA ASP A 17 -10.32 2.29 -9.30
C ASP A 17 -9.83 1.00 -10.01
N PHE A 18 -10.34 -0.18 -9.64
CA PHE A 18 -9.96 -1.43 -10.29
C PHE A 18 -10.38 -1.46 -11.76
N ARG A 19 -11.58 -0.95 -12.10
CA ARG A 19 -12.00 -0.80 -13.49
C ARG A 19 -11.08 0.14 -14.27
N GLN A 20 -10.65 1.24 -13.65
CA GLN A 20 -9.73 2.17 -14.27
C GLN A 20 -8.36 1.51 -14.52
N ILE A 21 -7.82 0.76 -13.55
CA ILE A 21 -6.58 -0.01 -13.73
C ILE A 21 -6.73 -1.02 -14.88
N SER A 22 -7.84 -1.76 -14.94
CA SER A 22 -8.10 -2.71 -16.04
C SER A 22 -8.16 -2.02 -17.41
N GLN A 23 -8.80 -0.85 -17.51
CA GLN A 23 -8.86 -0.08 -18.75
C GLN A 23 -7.48 0.45 -19.15
N ASP A 24 -6.73 1.00 -18.20
CA ASP A 24 -5.42 1.57 -18.46
C ASP A 24 -4.33 0.52 -18.69
N ALA A 25 -4.51 -0.71 -18.20
CA ALA A 25 -3.67 -1.86 -18.55
C ALA A 25 -3.81 -2.26 -20.03
N ARG A 26 -4.91 -1.89 -20.70
CA ARG A 26 -5.14 -2.07 -22.14
C ARG A 26 -4.67 -0.86 -22.97
N ARG A 27 -4.40 0.29 -22.33
CA ARG A 27 -4.05 1.53 -23.05
C ARG A 27 -2.55 1.60 -23.30
N SER A 28 -2.20 1.56 -24.58
CA SER A 28 -0.89 1.90 -25.14
C SER A 28 -0.41 3.29 -24.70
N ASP A 29 0.81 3.39 -24.18
CA ASP A 29 1.55 4.68 -24.02
C ASP A 29 2.28 5.10 -25.32
N GLY A 30 2.01 4.43 -26.45
CA GLY A 30 2.59 4.73 -27.77
C GLY A 30 1.69 5.59 -28.66
N PHE A 31 2.33 6.43 -29.49
CA PHE A 31 1.73 7.17 -30.59
C PHE A 31 1.05 6.20 -31.57
N SER A 32 -0.28 6.25 -31.63
CA SER A 32 -1.17 5.67 -32.65
C SER A 32 -0.53 4.73 -33.68
N GLY A 33 -0.45 3.44 -33.36
CA GLY A 33 -0.57 2.35 -34.34
C GLY A 33 0.66 1.88 -35.14
N LEU A 34 1.88 2.36 -34.89
CA LEU A 34 3.05 1.92 -35.68
C LEU A 34 4.17 1.19 -34.92
N PHE A 35 4.17 1.20 -33.58
CA PHE A 35 5.14 0.46 -32.77
C PHE A 35 4.41 -0.25 -31.63
N SER A 36 4.65 -1.55 -31.50
CA SER A 36 3.95 -2.48 -30.61
C SER A 36 3.97 -2.02 -29.15
N SER A 37 2.75 -1.84 -28.61
CA SER A 37 2.40 -1.50 -27.23
C SER A 37 2.64 -2.67 -26.29
N HIS A 38 3.19 -2.40 -25.09
CA HIS A 38 3.10 -3.35 -23.98
C HIS A 38 1.70 -3.28 -23.38
N ASP A 39 0.85 -4.21 -23.78
CA ASP A 39 -0.37 -4.50 -23.03
C ASP A 39 0.02 -5.27 -21.76
N TYR A 40 -0.68 -5.01 -20.65
CA TYR A 40 -0.43 -5.69 -19.38
C TYR A 40 -1.57 -6.69 -19.08
N PRO A 41 -1.64 -7.85 -19.77
CA PRO A 41 -2.76 -8.78 -19.66
C PRO A 41 -2.94 -9.28 -18.23
N GLU A 42 -1.85 -9.55 -17.52
CA GLU A 42 -1.90 -10.00 -16.11
C GLU A 42 -2.48 -8.93 -15.17
N ILE A 43 -2.15 -7.64 -15.38
CA ILE A 43 -2.71 -6.53 -14.60
C ILE A 43 -4.21 -6.41 -14.85
N LYS A 44 -4.61 -6.49 -16.13
CA LYS A 44 -6.01 -6.45 -16.53
C LYS A 44 -6.80 -7.58 -15.87
N GLU A 45 -6.33 -8.82 -15.98
CA GLU A 45 -7.01 -10.00 -15.42
C GLU A 45 -7.10 -9.93 -13.89
N ALA A 46 -6.02 -9.51 -13.23
CA ALA A 46 -6.01 -9.30 -11.78
C ALA A 46 -7.02 -8.22 -11.35
N ALA A 47 -7.10 -7.12 -12.09
CA ALA A 47 -8.03 -6.03 -11.82
C ALA A 47 -9.50 -6.44 -12.07
N GLU A 48 -9.78 -7.22 -13.12
CA GLU A 48 -11.11 -7.75 -13.41
C GLU A 48 -11.58 -8.72 -12.30
N ARG A 49 -10.69 -9.58 -11.81
CA ARG A 49 -10.97 -10.43 -10.62
C ARG A 49 -11.25 -9.60 -9.38
N ALA A 50 -10.47 -8.57 -9.11
CA ALA A 50 -10.69 -7.67 -7.97
C ALA A 50 -12.06 -6.98 -8.04
N VAL A 51 -12.51 -6.56 -9.23
CA VAL A 51 -13.87 -5.99 -9.43
C VAL A 51 -14.96 -6.98 -9.03
N LEU A 52 -14.85 -8.24 -9.48
CA LEU A 52 -15.82 -9.28 -9.12
C LEU A 52 -15.83 -9.52 -7.61
N ARG A 53 -14.65 -9.48 -6.97
CA ARG A 53 -14.53 -9.67 -5.53
C ARG A 53 -15.19 -8.54 -4.75
N VAL A 54 -14.91 -7.28 -5.08
CA VAL A 54 -15.53 -6.09 -4.45
C VAL A 54 -17.06 -6.16 -4.53
N ARG A 55 -17.60 -6.51 -5.70
CA ARG A 55 -19.05 -6.66 -5.90
C ARG A 55 -19.64 -7.74 -5.01
N GLY A 56 -19.04 -8.92 -4.98
CA GLY A 56 -19.54 -10.03 -4.18
C GLY A 56 -19.60 -9.75 -2.67
N ILE A 57 -18.74 -8.85 -2.17
CA ILE A 57 -18.73 -8.45 -0.75
C ILE A 57 -19.68 -7.26 -0.50
N GLY A 58 -19.80 -6.34 -1.46
CA GLY A 58 -20.70 -5.17 -1.33
C GLY A 58 -22.17 -5.54 -1.14
N ASP A 59 -22.55 -6.73 -1.59
CA ASP A 59 -23.89 -7.29 -1.41
C ASP A 59 -24.13 -7.90 -0.01
N GLN A 60 -23.10 -7.94 0.86
CA GLN A 60 -23.14 -8.59 2.18
C GLN A 60 -22.94 -7.62 3.36
N PRO A 61 -23.67 -7.78 4.48
CA PRO A 61 -23.38 -7.04 5.71
C PRO A 61 -22.02 -7.47 6.30
N GLY A 62 -21.24 -6.51 6.82
CA GLY A 62 -19.91 -6.77 7.39
C GLY A 62 -18.76 -6.81 6.38
N ALA A 63 -18.93 -6.19 5.21
CA ALA A 63 -17.94 -6.20 4.13
C ALA A 63 -16.51 -5.80 4.56
N LEU A 64 -16.36 -4.78 5.41
CA LEU A 64 -15.03 -4.37 5.91
C LEU A 64 -14.39 -5.41 6.80
N ASP A 65 -15.16 -6.05 7.68
CA ASP A 65 -14.66 -7.11 8.55
C ASP A 65 -14.23 -8.32 7.72
N GLN A 66 -14.94 -8.63 6.64
CA GLN A 66 -14.52 -9.66 5.69
C GLN A 66 -13.20 -9.30 4.98
N ILE A 67 -13.02 -8.04 4.58
CA ILE A 67 -11.76 -7.57 3.98
C ILE A 67 -10.62 -7.70 4.99
N ARG A 68 -10.82 -7.28 6.22
CA ARG A 68 -9.80 -7.32 7.27
C ARG A 68 -9.44 -8.73 7.70
N SER A 69 -10.42 -9.63 7.75
CA SER A 69 -10.24 -11.03 8.19
C SER A 69 -9.74 -11.94 7.07
N ALA A 70 -9.67 -11.42 5.84
CA ALA A 70 -9.27 -12.20 4.69
C ALA A 70 -7.81 -12.66 4.79
N LYS A 71 -7.60 -13.95 4.57
CA LYS A 71 -6.26 -14.54 4.45
C LYS A 71 -5.50 -13.89 3.30
N VAL A 72 -4.19 -13.77 3.50
CA VAL A 72 -3.22 -13.33 2.51
C VAL A 72 -2.44 -14.56 2.05
N GLY A 73 -2.46 -14.80 0.74
CA GLY A 73 -1.78 -15.93 0.12
C GLY A 73 -2.55 -16.46 -1.09
N GLU A 74 -1.82 -16.96 -2.08
CA GLU A 74 -2.38 -17.85 -3.10
C GLU A 74 -2.86 -19.12 -2.40
N GLY A 75 -4.16 -19.43 -2.47
CA GLY A 75 -4.67 -20.70 -1.97
C GLY A 75 -4.23 -21.85 -2.87
N GLU A 76 -4.32 -23.07 -2.34
CA GLU A 76 -4.15 -24.28 -3.15
C GLU A 76 -5.16 -24.27 -4.30
N GLY A 77 -4.68 -24.39 -5.55
CA GLY A 77 -5.52 -24.34 -6.75
C GLY A 77 -5.56 -22.98 -7.48
N GLY A 78 -4.78 -21.98 -7.05
CA GLY A 78 -4.66 -20.69 -7.75
C GLY A 78 -5.74 -19.66 -7.41
N GLU A 79 -6.68 -20.02 -6.54
CA GLU A 79 -7.63 -19.09 -5.91
C GLU A 79 -6.96 -18.47 -4.68
N GLY A 80 -6.51 -17.22 -4.80
CA GLY A 80 -5.93 -16.52 -3.66
C GLY A 80 -6.99 -16.06 -2.66
N GLY A 81 -6.57 -15.88 -1.42
CA GLY A 81 -7.42 -15.24 -0.41
C GLY A 81 -7.92 -13.87 -0.88
N MET A 82 -9.06 -13.43 -0.36
CA MET A 82 -9.69 -12.19 -0.81
C MET A 82 -8.78 -10.95 -0.73
N MET A 83 -7.92 -10.86 0.30
CA MET A 83 -6.94 -9.78 0.39
C MET A 83 -5.89 -9.88 -0.72
N TRP A 84 -5.45 -11.09 -1.06
CA TRP A 84 -4.52 -11.30 -2.16
C TRP A 84 -5.11 -10.84 -3.49
N GLU A 85 -6.36 -11.18 -3.80
CA GLU A 85 -7.00 -10.76 -5.05
C GLU A 85 -7.12 -9.24 -5.17
N LEU A 86 -7.38 -8.54 -4.05
CA LEU A 86 -7.45 -7.08 -4.01
C LEU A 86 -6.07 -6.42 -4.16
N LEU A 87 -5.01 -7.03 -3.62
CA LEU A 87 -3.64 -6.46 -3.63
C LEU A 87 -2.81 -6.88 -4.84
N ARG A 88 -3.14 -7.99 -5.51
CA ARG A 88 -2.43 -8.49 -6.69
C ARG A 88 -2.33 -7.46 -7.82
N PRO A 89 -3.41 -6.79 -8.28
CA PRO A 89 -3.28 -5.78 -9.33
C PRO A 89 -2.37 -4.61 -8.92
N LEU A 90 -2.39 -4.21 -7.65
CA LEU A 90 -1.51 -3.13 -7.15
C LEU A 90 -0.05 -3.55 -7.23
N THR A 91 0.25 -4.77 -6.81
CA THR A 91 1.61 -5.34 -6.84
C THR A 91 2.15 -5.36 -8.27
N LEU A 92 1.38 -5.91 -9.21
CA LEU A 92 1.75 -5.98 -10.62
C LEU A 92 1.92 -4.58 -11.24
N CYS A 93 1.04 -3.62 -10.93
CA CYS A 93 1.18 -2.23 -11.37
C CYS A 93 2.50 -1.60 -10.90
N CYS A 94 2.87 -1.79 -9.64
CA CYS A 94 4.13 -1.27 -9.10
C CYS A 94 5.37 -1.96 -9.72
N GLU A 95 5.27 -3.24 -10.06
CA GLU A 95 6.34 -4.03 -10.70
C GLU A 95 6.50 -3.72 -12.20
N SER A 96 5.42 -3.33 -12.88
CA SER A 96 5.41 -2.99 -14.31
C SER A 96 6.35 -1.84 -14.69
N ARG A 97 6.76 -1.03 -13.70
CA ARG A 97 7.53 0.21 -13.85
C ARG A 97 6.85 1.28 -14.72
N SER A 98 5.59 1.11 -15.10
CA SER A 98 4.78 2.17 -15.71
C SER A 98 4.43 3.22 -14.64
N PRO A 99 4.87 4.49 -14.78
CA PRO A 99 4.55 5.51 -13.79
C PRO A 99 3.04 5.73 -13.64
N ARG A 100 2.28 5.61 -14.74
CA ARG A 100 0.82 5.74 -14.73
C ARG A 100 0.17 4.66 -13.88
N LEU A 101 0.46 3.39 -14.17
CA LEU A 101 -0.14 2.26 -13.45
C LEU A 101 0.30 2.24 -11.98
N ALA A 102 1.58 2.51 -11.70
CA ALA A 102 2.08 2.62 -10.34
C ALA A 102 1.38 3.75 -9.57
N ALA A 103 1.20 4.93 -10.16
CA ALA A 103 0.50 6.04 -9.51
C ALA A 103 -0.96 5.70 -9.16
N GLN A 104 -1.65 4.95 -10.03
CA GLN A 104 -3.01 4.48 -9.75
C GLN A 104 -3.02 3.47 -8.59
N ALA A 105 -2.16 2.46 -8.65
CA ALA A 105 -2.03 1.45 -7.61
C ALA A 105 -1.71 2.07 -6.23
N LEU A 106 -0.82 3.06 -6.16
CA LEU A 106 -0.46 3.74 -4.92
C LEU A 106 -1.62 4.59 -4.36
N SER A 107 -2.42 5.18 -5.23
CA SER A 107 -3.61 5.94 -4.81
C SER A 107 -4.67 5.02 -4.22
N LEU A 108 -4.86 3.85 -4.84
CA LEU A 108 -5.74 2.80 -4.36
C LEU A 108 -5.23 2.20 -3.04
N ALA A 109 -3.93 1.92 -2.92
CA ALA A 109 -3.29 1.46 -1.68
C ALA A 109 -3.54 2.44 -0.53
N THR A 110 -3.31 3.74 -0.77
CA THR A 110 -3.59 4.78 0.22
C THR A 110 -5.05 4.75 0.67
N ARG A 111 -5.98 4.56 -0.26
CA ARG A 111 -7.42 4.49 0.05
C ARG A 111 -7.76 3.26 0.90
N LEU A 112 -7.21 2.09 0.57
CA LEU A 112 -7.39 0.87 1.37
C LEU A 112 -6.90 1.08 2.81
N LEU A 113 -5.72 1.69 2.98
CA LEU A 113 -5.11 1.96 4.27
C LEU A 113 -5.91 2.99 5.08
N SER A 114 -6.33 4.09 4.47
CA SER A 114 -7.11 5.14 5.14
C SER A 114 -8.52 4.71 5.54
N ASN A 115 -9.03 3.60 5.00
CA ASN A 115 -10.33 3.02 5.37
C ASN A 115 -10.18 1.75 6.24
N ASP A 116 -8.97 1.48 6.75
CA ASP A 116 -8.67 0.30 7.57
C ASP A 116 -9.09 -1.04 6.93
N ALA A 117 -9.02 -1.07 5.59
CA ALA A 117 -9.43 -2.20 4.74
C ALA A 117 -8.23 -3.07 4.37
N THR A 118 -7.32 -3.29 5.32
CA THR A 118 -6.09 -4.09 5.13
C THR A 118 -5.83 -4.92 6.38
N SER A 119 -5.42 -6.18 6.20
CA SER A 119 -4.94 -7.05 7.28
C SER A 119 -3.45 -6.82 7.54
N GLU A 120 -2.89 -7.30 8.64
CA GLU A 120 -1.43 -7.18 8.91
C GLU A 120 -0.59 -7.81 7.79
N ALA A 121 -0.99 -8.98 7.29
CA ALA A 121 -0.31 -9.60 6.17
C ALA A 121 -0.48 -8.81 4.86
N GLY A 122 -1.62 -8.12 4.67
CA GLY A 122 -1.86 -7.26 3.52
C GLY A 122 -0.98 -6.00 3.57
N ALA A 123 -0.74 -5.48 4.77
CA ALA A 123 0.20 -4.39 5.01
C ALA A 123 1.63 -4.79 4.60
N VAL A 124 2.09 -6.00 4.93
CA VAL A 124 3.41 -6.50 4.48
C VAL A 124 3.51 -6.55 2.96
N GLN A 125 2.46 -7.06 2.28
CA GLN A 125 2.43 -7.10 0.82
C GLN A 125 2.44 -5.68 0.21
N LEU A 126 1.71 -4.73 0.80
CA LEU A 126 1.76 -3.33 0.38
C LEU A 126 3.15 -2.74 0.55
N VAL A 127 3.85 -3.01 1.64
CA VAL A 127 5.24 -2.55 1.84
C VAL A 127 6.17 -3.04 0.72
N ALA A 128 6.03 -4.30 0.29
CA ALA A 128 6.78 -4.82 -0.84
C ALA A 128 6.46 -4.06 -2.14
N ALA A 129 5.18 -3.80 -2.41
CA ALA A 129 4.75 -3.02 -3.57
C ALA A 129 5.26 -1.56 -3.53
N LEU A 130 5.32 -0.93 -2.35
CA LEU A 130 5.94 0.40 -2.15
C LEU A 130 7.44 0.36 -2.47
N GLY A 131 8.14 -0.70 -2.08
CA GLY A 131 9.53 -0.94 -2.47
C GLY A 131 9.72 -0.89 -3.98
N SER A 132 8.94 -1.67 -4.72
CA SER A 132 8.95 -1.67 -6.19
C SER A 132 8.62 -0.30 -6.79
N ALA A 133 7.59 0.38 -6.29
CA ALA A 133 7.17 1.67 -6.81
C ALA A 133 8.18 2.80 -6.53
N SER A 134 8.82 2.78 -5.36
CA SER A 134 9.87 3.75 -5.00
C SER A 134 11.07 3.69 -5.95
N SER A 135 11.24 2.55 -6.65
CA SER A 135 12.30 2.38 -7.62
C SER A 135 12.12 3.26 -8.87
N ILE A 136 10.88 3.65 -9.18
CA ILE A 136 10.50 4.37 -10.40
C ILE A 136 11.00 5.84 -10.31
N PRO A 137 11.73 6.35 -11.32
CA PRO A 137 12.28 7.71 -11.32
C PRO A 137 11.24 8.77 -11.74
N ASP A 138 10.02 8.67 -11.23
CA ASP A 138 8.94 9.65 -11.44
C ASP A 138 8.58 10.34 -10.11
N GLU A 139 8.53 11.67 -10.11
CA GLU A 139 8.25 12.44 -8.90
C GLU A 139 6.83 12.17 -8.37
N GLY A 140 5.84 12.08 -9.25
CA GLY A 140 4.45 11.83 -8.85
C GLY A 140 4.28 10.47 -8.19
N VAL A 141 4.92 9.44 -8.74
CA VAL A 141 4.97 8.09 -8.14
C VAL A 141 5.67 8.13 -6.79
N GLN A 142 6.82 8.81 -6.68
CA GLN A 142 7.57 8.88 -5.42
C GLN A 142 6.77 9.56 -4.30
N LEU A 143 6.09 10.67 -4.61
CA LEU A 143 5.23 11.36 -3.64
C LEU A 143 4.03 10.50 -3.23
N LYS A 144 3.40 9.79 -4.17
CA LYS A 144 2.32 8.85 -3.87
C LYS A 144 2.80 7.65 -3.05
N CYS A 145 4.03 7.19 -3.31
CA CYS A 145 4.65 6.11 -2.56
C CYS A 145 4.88 6.51 -1.10
N LEU A 146 5.38 7.73 -0.87
CA LEU A 146 5.54 8.29 0.46
C LEU A 146 4.20 8.54 1.17
N GLY A 147 3.18 8.97 0.42
CA GLY A 147 1.82 9.14 0.93
C GLY A 147 1.20 7.81 1.39
N ALA A 148 1.33 6.76 0.59
CA ALA A 148 0.88 5.42 0.94
C ALA A 148 1.66 4.84 2.14
N ALA A 149 2.99 5.06 2.19
CA ALA A 149 3.81 4.69 3.34
C ALA A 149 3.36 5.40 4.62
N LEU A 150 3.04 6.69 4.55
CA LEU A 150 2.53 7.44 5.69
C LEU A 150 1.14 6.94 6.13
N ALA A 151 0.24 6.68 5.18
CA ALA A 151 -1.08 6.10 5.47
C ALA A 151 -0.95 4.74 6.16
N LEU A 152 0.01 3.92 5.76
CA LEU A 152 0.29 2.63 6.41
C LEU A 152 0.71 2.81 7.87
N LEU A 153 1.61 3.76 8.14
CA LEU A 153 2.06 4.10 9.49
C LEU A 153 0.94 4.66 10.38
N GLN A 154 -0.16 5.13 9.80
CA GLN A 154 -1.31 5.71 10.51
C GLN A 154 -2.53 4.78 10.58
N SER A 155 -2.52 3.70 9.78
CA SER A 155 -3.63 2.75 9.73
C SER A 155 -3.68 1.85 10.96
N SER A 156 -4.86 1.29 11.26
CA SER A 156 -5.01 0.28 12.32
C SER A 156 -4.20 -1.01 12.05
N GLY A 157 -3.90 -1.29 10.77
CA GLY A 157 -3.04 -2.37 10.31
C GLY A 157 -1.55 -2.02 10.25
N GLN A 158 -1.12 -0.96 10.95
CA GLN A 158 0.26 -0.52 11.02
C GLN A 158 1.21 -1.69 11.33
N PRO A 159 2.32 -1.84 10.58
CA PRO A 159 3.31 -2.85 10.89
C PRO A 159 3.98 -2.50 12.23
N ARG A 160 3.67 -3.28 13.26
CA ARG A 160 4.37 -3.21 14.56
C ARG A 160 5.55 -4.16 14.64
N ASN A 161 5.64 -5.10 13.69
CA ASN A 161 6.77 -6.00 13.58
C ASN A 161 7.97 -5.33 12.89
N ALA A 162 9.17 -5.82 13.18
CA ALA A 162 10.42 -5.26 12.67
C ALA A 162 10.51 -5.30 11.13
N GLU A 163 9.90 -6.31 10.50
CA GLU A 163 9.97 -6.51 9.06
C GLU A 163 9.20 -5.43 8.28
N GLY A 164 7.96 -5.13 8.69
CA GLY A 164 7.17 -4.09 8.04
C GLY A 164 7.74 -2.69 8.26
N LEU A 165 8.24 -2.39 9.47
CA LEU A 165 8.92 -1.11 9.73
C LEU A 165 10.23 -0.98 8.94
N ARG A 166 11.02 -2.06 8.85
CA ARG A 166 12.22 -2.10 8.01
C ARG A 166 11.90 -1.77 6.57
N GLY A 167 10.81 -2.29 6.02
CA GLY A 167 10.42 -2.01 4.65
C GLY A 167 10.01 -0.55 4.42
N VAL A 168 9.22 0.04 5.32
CA VAL A 168 8.85 1.47 5.25
C VAL A 168 10.07 2.38 5.38
N LEU A 169 10.97 2.08 6.32
CA LEU A 169 12.25 2.79 6.46
C LEU A 169 13.11 2.63 5.20
N GLY A 170 13.16 1.43 4.63
CA GLY A 170 13.88 1.14 3.38
C GLY A 170 13.39 1.99 2.21
N VAL A 171 12.08 2.18 2.07
CA VAL A 171 11.50 3.10 1.07
C VAL A 171 11.95 4.53 1.30
N CYS A 172 11.86 5.02 2.55
CA CYS A 172 12.24 6.40 2.88
C CYS A 172 13.73 6.67 2.63
N PHE A 173 14.61 5.81 3.13
CA PHE A 173 16.06 5.93 2.92
C PHE A 173 16.45 5.72 1.46
N GLY A 174 15.80 4.78 0.78
CA GLY A 174 16.01 4.52 -0.64
C GLY A 174 15.69 5.73 -1.52
N LEU A 175 14.66 6.50 -1.16
CA LEU A 175 14.33 7.76 -1.83
C LEU A 175 15.30 8.89 -1.45
N LEU A 176 15.61 9.05 -0.16
CA LEU A 176 16.54 10.07 0.33
C LEU A 176 17.96 9.90 -0.22
N GLY A 177 18.39 8.66 -0.47
CA GLY A 177 19.70 8.34 -1.03
C GLY A 177 19.84 8.55 -2.54
N ARG A 178 18.78 8.95 -3.26
CA ARG A 178 18.82 9.12 -4.72
C ARG A 178 19.56 10.39 -5.13
N LYS A 179 20.45 10.24 -6.11
CA LYS A 179 21.06 11.38 -6.81
C LYS A 179 20.00 12.15 -7.59
N GLY A 180 20.01 13.47 -7.49
CA GLY A 180 19.03 14.32 -8.18
C GLY A 180 17.63 14.34 -7.55
N LEU A 181 17.53 13.96 -6.28
CA LEU A 181 16.27 14.01 -5.52
C LEU A 181 15.69 15.43 -5.52
N LYS A 182 14.42 15.55 -5.87
CA LYS A 182 13.69 16.81 -5.84
C LYS A 182 13.37 17.22 -4.40
N ALA A 183 13.41 18.53 -4.14
CA ALA A 183 13.18 19.07 -2.79
C ALA A 183 11.81 18.70 -2.21
N SER A 184 10.78 18.62 -3.05
CA SER A 184 9.44 18.14 -2.71
C SER A 184 9.49 16.73 -2.11
N VAL A 185 10.10 15.78 -2.82
CA VAL A 185 10.25 14.39 -2.40
C VAL A 185 11.13 14.29 -1.15
N ALA A 186 12.21 15.06 -1.07
CA ALA A 186 13.09 15.09 0.09
C ALA A 186 12.35 15.52 1.37
N GLY A 187 11.57 16.60 1.28
CA GLY A 187 10.78 17.12 2.41
C GLY A 187 9.72 16.12 2.88
N THR A 188 8.98 15.53 1.95
CA THR A 188 7.98 14.50 2.28
C THR A 188 8.63 13.24 2.85
N ALA A 189 9.75 12.77 2.27
CA ALA A 189 10.45 11.58 2.74
C ALA A 189 11.01 11.77 4.15
N ALA A 190 11.58 12.93 4.46
CA ALA A 190 12.04 13.25 5.81
C ALA A 190 10.87 13.35 6.82
N GLY A 191 9.71 13.83 6.39
CA GLY A 191 8.47 13.80 7.19
C GLY A 191 8.03 12.37 7.51
N THR A 192 7.88 11.54 6.48
CA THR A 192 7.48 10.13 6.64
C THR A 192 8.50 9.32 7.44
N LEU A 193 9.79 9.56 7.25
CA LEU A 193 10.86 8.91 8.02
C LEU A 193 10.74 9.23 9.51
N ARG A 194 10.53 10.50 9.87
CA ARG A 194 10.33 10.88 11.28
C ARG A 194 9.12 10.16 11.87
N GLN A 195 8.02 10.07 11.14
CA GLN A 195 6.85 9.32 11.59
C GLN A 195 7.18 7.83 11.79
N ALA A 196 7.90 7.20 10.85
CA ALA A 196 8.29 5.80 10.97
C ALA A 196 9.17 5.54 12.21
N LEU A 197 10.08 6.47 12.51
CA LEU A 197 10.93 6.39 13.71
C LEU A 197 10.13 6.54 15.00
N VAL A 198 9.15 7.46 15.05
CA VAL A 198 8.25 7.60 16.21
C VAL A 198 7.52 6.29 16.47
N VAL A 199 6.97 5.68 15.42
CA VAL A 199 6.27 4.38 15.52
C VAL A 199 7.19 3.27 16.00
N LEU A 200 8.41 3.20 15.47
CA LEU A 200 9.40 2.21 15.89
C LEU A 200 9.75 2.36 17.37
N LEU A 201 10.01 3.59 17.81
CA LEU A 201 10.37 3.87 19.20
C LEU A 201 9.22 3.57 20.16
N ASP A 202 7.98 3.88 19.76
CA ASP A 202 6.77 3.55 20.52
C ASP A 202 6.61 2.02 20.66
N ALA A 203 6.79 1.27 19.56
CA ALA A 203 6.74 -0.19 19.60
C ALA A 203 7.83 -0.81 20.51
N VAL A 204 9.05 -0.26 20.47
CA VAL A 204 10.14 -0.69 21.36
C VAL A 204 9.82 -0.36 22.82
N TYR A 205 9.30 0.83 23.10
CA TYR A 205 8.93 1.24 24.46
C TYR A 205 7.86 0.31 25.06
N VAL A 206 6.80 0.02 24.31
CA VAL A 206 5.75 -0.93 24.73
C VAL A 206 6.34 -2.32 25.00
N SER A 207 7.20 -2.82 24.13
CA SER A 207 7.83 -4.15 24.31
C SER A 207 8.72 -4.22 25.56
N LEU A 208 9.47 -3.15 25.87
CA LEU A 208 10.30 -3.06 27.08
C LEU A 208 9.44 -2.94 28.34
N ALA A 209 8.32 -2.22 28.27
CA ALA A 209 7.37 -2.10 29.37
C ALA A 209 6.75 -3.46 29.72
N GLU A 210 6.29 -4.19 28.70
CA GLU A 210 5.72 -5.54 28.85
C GLU A 210 6.76 -6.54 29.40
N SER A 211 8.03 -6.36 29.07
CA SER A 211 9.13 -7.22 29.55
C SER A 211 9.59 -6.90 30.96
N GLY A 212 9.00 -5.89 31.63
CA GLY A 212 9.43 -5.43 32.96
C GLY A 212 10.82 -4.80 33.01
N GLN A 213 11.42 -4.52 31.85
CA GLN A 213 12.79 -4.02 31.74
C GLN A 213 12.88 -2.49 31.93
N LEU A 214 11.75 -1.78 31.93
CA LEU A 214 11.70 -0.35 32.21
C LEU A 214 11.86 0.00 33.70
N GLU A 215 11.56 -0.93 34.62
CA GLU A 215 11.76 -0.71 36.07
C GLU A 215 13.24 -0.51 36.47
N GLY A 216 14.18 -0.87 35.58
CA GLY A 216 15.61 -0.65 35.76
C GLY A 216 16.12 0.71 35.30
N LEU A 217 15.35 1.45 34.48
CA LEU A 217 15.76 2.76 33.95
C LEU A 217 15.35 3.92 34.86
N ASP A 218 14.26 3.77 35.63
CA ASP A 218 13.84 4.75 36.65
C ASP A 218 14.75 4.78 37.89
N ARG A 219 15.68 3.82 38.03
CA ARG A 219 16.60 3.73 39.19
C ARG A 219 17.96 4.39 38.97
N VAL A 220 18.17 5.10 37.86
CA VAL A 220 19.45 5.75 37.55
C VAL A 220 19.44 7.26 37.86
N GLU A 221 18.35 7.79 38.42
CA GLU A 221 18.23 9.22 38.82
C GLU A 221 18.25 9.47 40.35
N GLU A 222 18.87 8.59 41.15
CA GLU A 222 19.26 8.93 42.55
C GLU A 222 20.77 8.91 42.77
#